data_AF-A0A9W4THZ6-F1
#
_entry.id   AF-A0A9W4THZ6-F1
#
_cell.length_a   1.000
_cell.length_b   1.000
_cell.length_c   1.000
_cell.angle_alpha   90.00
_cell.angle_beta   90.00
_cell.angle_gamma   90.00
#
_symmetry.space_group_name_H-M   'P 1'
#
loop_
_entity.id
_entity.type
_entity.pdbx_description
1 polymer ?
#
loop_
_entity_poly.entity_id
_entity_poly.type
_entity_poly.pdbx_seq_one_letter_code
_entity_poly.pdbx_strand_id
1 'polypeptide(L)'
;MVKVYAVDEADYQADFMIYENYIKFTAELLRLSLLAIAGFGALFIAKIKNEGLAPKLDYSEFIVALVFFVICSGACLCHRYFATDVMSWFICLLRAQNNGNAAKAAEEEKGLHRTLLFSRIFLILSEISFGLGVIFFFIAIYNLL
;
A
#
# COMPACT_ATOMS: atom_id res chain seq x y z
N MET A 1 -33.89 -10.74 -20.27
CA MET A 1 -33.81 -9.94 -19.02
C MET A 1 -32.72 -10.56 -18.15
N VAL A 2 -31.68 -9.79 -17.81
CA VAL A 2 -30.66 -10.23 -16.84
C VAL A 2 -31.32 -10.13 -15.46
N LYS A 3 -31.50 -11.26 -14.77
CA LYS A 3 -31.96 -11.24 -13.37
C LYS A 3 -30.80 -10.70 -12.52
N VAL A 4 -30.99 -9.54 -11.92
CA VAL A 4 -30.05 -9.01 -10.93
C VAL A 4 -30.42 -9.65 -9.60
N TYR A 5 -29.64 -10.64 -9.17
CA TYR A 5 -29.78 -11.22 -7.84
C TYR A 5 -29.10 -10.31 -6.82
N ALA A 6 -29.84 -9.93 -5.78
CA ALA A 6 -29.26 -9.26 -4.62
C ALA A 6 -28.36 -10.28 -3.90
N VAL A 7 -27.10 -9.92 -3.70
CA VAL A 7 -26.19 -10.64 -2.82
C VAL A 7 -26.51 -10.16 -1.40
N ASP A 8 -26.78 -11.07 -0.48
CA ASP A 8 -27.01 -10.69 0.93
C ASP A 8 -25.67 -10.26 1.54
N GLU A 9 -25.61 -9.01 1.97
CA GLU A 9 -24.41 -8.39 2.54
C GLU A 9 -24.04 -9.00 3.90
N ALA A 10 -25.04 -9.53 4.63
CA ALA A 10 -24.84 -10.09 5.96
C ALA A 10 -23.88 -11.29 5.95
N ASP A 11 -23.90 -12.10 4.89
CA ASP A 11 -23.09 -13.31 4.78
C ASP A 11 -21.59 -13.01 4.54
N TYR A 12 -21.26 -11.82 4.02
CA TYR A 12 -19.89 -11.43 3.62
C TYR A 12 -19.33 -10.27 4.46
N GLN A 13 -20.07 -9.84 5.48
CA GLN A 13 -19.70 -8.70 6.32
C GLN A 13 -18.31 -8.86 6.96
N ALA A 14 -17.96 -10.09 7.36
CA ALA A 14 -16.65 -10.37 7.95
C ALA A 14 -15.50 -10.12 6.97
N ASP A 15 -15.65 -10.58 5.71
CA ASP A 15 -14.65 -10.39 4.66
C ASP A 15 -14.50 -8.91 4.29
N PHE A 16 -15.61 -8.18 4.20
CA PHE A 16 -15.61 -6.73 3.96
C PHE A 16 -14.92 -5.97 5.10
N MET A 17 -15.17 -6.38 6.35
CA MET A 17 -14.52 -5.76 7.51
C MET A 17 -13.00 -6.00 7.51
N ILE A 18 -12.54 -7.22 7.23
CA ILE A 18 -11.11 -7.54 7.13
C ILE A 18 -10.47 -6.70 6.03
N TYR A 19 -11.10 -6.66 4.87
CA TYR A 19 -10.66 -5.89 3.73
C TYR A 19 -10.52 -4.39 4.04
N GLU A 20 -11.55 -3.79 4.64
CA GLU A 20 -11.51 -2.38 5.04
C GLU A 20 -10.37 -2.08 6.01
N ASN A 21 -10.11 -2.99 6.94
CA ASN A 21 -9.04 -2.83 7.92
C ASN A 21 -7.66 -2.80 7.25
N TYR A 22 -7.40 -3.65 6.25
CA TYR A 22 -6.16 -3.59 5.47
C TYR A 22 -6.02 -2.29 4.67
N ILE A 23 -7.11 -1.76 4.13
CA ILE A 23 -7.09 -0.45 3.45
C ILE A 23 -6.80 0.67 4.43
N LYS A 24 -7.45 0.67 5.61
CA LYS A 24 -7.20 1.64 6.68
C LYS A 24 -5.73 1.58 7.12
N PHE A 25 -5.20 0.38 7.35
CA PHE A 25 -3.80 0.17 7.70
C PHE A 25 -2.84 0.74 6.65
N THR A 26 -3.00 0.38 5.37
CA THR A 26 -2.14 0.90 4.31
C THR A 26 -2.32 2.39 4.05
N ALA A 27 -3.49 2.96 4.37
CA ALA A 27 -3.70 4.41 4.35
C ALA A 27 -2.89 5.12 5.46
N GLU A 28 -2.81 4.55 6.66
CA GLU A 28 -1.96 5.10 7.73
C GLU A 28 -0.47 4.95 7.39
N LEU A 29 -0.02 3.81 6.85
CA LEU A 29 1.37 3.65 6.40
C LEU A 29 1.75 4.69 5.34
N LEU A 30 0.85 4.96 4.38
CA LEU A 30 1.06 5.99 3.39
C LEU A 30 1.20 7.38 4.04
N ARG A 31 0.33 7.74 4.98
CA ARG A 31 0.41 9.04 5.68
C ARG A 31 1.71 9.17 6.46
N LEU A 32 2.12 8.14 7.19
CA LEU A 32 3.37 8.12 7.93
C LEU A 32 4.58 8.23 7.00
N SER A 33 4.55 7.54 5.85
CA SER A 33 5.62 7.60 4.85
C SER A 33 5.75 8.99 4.24
N LEU A 34 4.62 9.63 3.90
CA LEU A 34 4.60 11.00 3.38
C LEU A 34 5.03 12.02 4.44
N LEU A 35 4.63 11.81 5.69
CA LEU A 35 5.07 12.64 6.82
C LEU A 35 6.59 12.53 7.01
N ALA A 36 7.15 11.32 6.93
CA ALA A 36 8.58 11.11 6.98
C ALA A 36 9.27 11.87 5.84
N ILE A 37 8.83 11.69 4.59
CA ILE A 37 9.36 12.42 3.41
C ILE A 37 9.31 13.93 3.60
N ALA A 38 8.20 14.48 4.12
CA ALA A 38 8.09 15.90 4.41
C ALA A 38 9.07 16.34 5.52
N GLY A 39 9.20 15.54 6.58
CA GLY A 39 10.19 15.73 7.64
C GLY A 39 11.63 15.74 7.12
N PHE A 40 11.96 14.83 6.21
CA PHE A 40 13.25 14.81 5.51
C PHE A 40 13.51 16.11 4.76
N GLY A 41 12.54 16.60 3.98
CA GLY A 41 12.66 17.87 3.28
C GLY A 41 12.90 19.05 4.21
N ALA A 42 12.20 19.09 5.35
CA ALA A 42 12.37 20.12 6.36
C ALA A 42 13.77 20.09 7.01
N LEU A 43 14.25 18.91 7.40
CA LEU A 43 15.59 18.73 7.97
C LEU A 43 16.69 19.12 6.99
N PHE A 44 16.54 18.75 5.71
CA PHE A 44 17.48 19.10 4.66
C PHE A 44 17.58 20.63 4.46
N ILE A 45 16.43 21.32 4.40
CA ILE A 45 16.40 22.79 4.28
C ILE A 45 16.99 23.47 5.52
N ALA A 46 16.66 22.98 6.72
CA ALA A 46 17.18 23.53 7.97
C ALA A 46 18.71 23.40 8.04
N LYS A 47 19.26 22.26 7.60
CA LYS A 47 20.70 22.03 7.57
C LYS A 47 21.42 22.92 6.57
N ILE A 48 20.89 23.07 5.35
CA ILE A 48 21.46 23.99 4.34
C ILE A 48 21.52 25.43 4.86
N LYS A 49 20.51 25.87 5.62
CA LYS A 49 20.49 27.22 6.21
C LYS A 49 21.55 27.42 7.29
N ASN A 50 21.87 26.39 8.07
CA ASN A 50 22.80 26.49 9.20
C ASN A 50 24.27 26.31 8.80
N GLU A 51 24.60 25.39 7.89
CA GLU A 51 25.99 25.01 7.57
C GLU A 51 26.47 25.51 6.19
N GLY A 52 25.58 26.07 5.36
CA GLY A 52 25.88 26.39 3.96
C GLY A 52 25.97 25.14 3.06
N LEU A 53 26.29 25.33 1.78
CA LEU A 53 26.30 24.27 0.75
C LEU A 53 27.49 23.29 0.83
N ALA A 54 28.40 23.45 1.79
CA ALA A 54 29.67 22.73 1.83
C ALA A 54 29.94 21.87 3.08
N PRO A 55 29.08 20.90 3.47
CA PRO A 55 29.52 19.83 4.37
C PRO A 55 29.98 18.60 3.56
N LYS A 56 31.15 18.05 3.92
CA LYS A 56 31.60 16.69 3.55
C LYS A 56 30.79 15.64 4.33
N LEU A 57 29.47 15.63 4.18
CA LEU A 57 28.60 14.66 4.84
C LEU A 57 28.14 13.61 3.85
N ASP A 58 28.21 12.36 4.29
CA ASP A 58 27.76 11.22 3.53
C ASP A 58 26.22 11.15 3.62
N TYR A 59 25.54 11.65 2.59
CA TYR A 59 24.08 11.62 2.49
C TYR A 59 23.54 10.27 2.00
N SER A 60 24.40 9.27 1.79
CA SER A 60 23.99 7.98 1.20
C SER A 60 22.88 7.31 2.00
N GLU A 61 23.00 7.23 3.32
CA GLU A 61 22.00 6.61 4.20
C GLU A 61 20.67 7.37 4.18
N PHE A 62 20.73 8.70 4.09
CA PHE A 62 19.56 9.57 4.03
C PHE A 62 18.80 9.38 2.70
N ILE A 63 19.52 9.25 1.60
CA ILE A 63 18.96 8.95 0.27
C ILE A 63 18.34 7.55 0.27
N VAL A 64 19.02 6.56 0.86
CA VAL A 64 18.50 5.19 0.98
C VAL A 64 17.19 5.17 1.76
N ALA A 65 17.12 5.84 2.92
CA ALA A 65 15.90 5.95 3.70
C ALA A 65 14.76 6.59 2.88
N LEU A 66 15.05 7.70 2.19
CA LEU A 66 14.08 8.39 1.34
C LEU A 66 13.53 7.48 0.23
N VAL A 67 14.41 6.72 -0.45
CA VAL A 67 14.00 5.78 -1.50
C VAL A 67 13.06 4.71 -0.93
N PHE A 68 13.33 4.18 0.27
CA PHE A 68 12.44 3.22 0.92
C PHE A 68 11.06 3.82 1.24
N PHE A 69 10.97 5.07 1.72
CA PHE A 69 9.67 5.71 1.96
C PHE A 69 8.90 6.01 0.67
N VAL A 70 9.60 6.33 -0.43
CA VAL A 70 8.98 6.51 -1.75
C VAL A 70 8.44 5.18 -2.27
N ILE A 71 9.22 4.11 -2.17
CA ILE A 71 8.78 2.75 -2.54
C ILE A 71 7.59 2.32 -1.67
N CYS A 72 7.63 2.55 -0.36
CA CYS A 72 6.53 2.26 0.53
C CYS A 72 5.26 3.01 0.13
N SER A 73 5.36 4.31 -0.18
CA SER A 73 4.23 5.13 -0.59
C SER A 73 3.62 4.61 -1.89
N GLY A 74 4.45 4.26 -2.87
CA GLY A 74 4.00 3.65 -4.14
C GLY A 74 3.35 2.29 -3.92
N ALA A 75 3.95 1.42 -3.10
CA ALA A 75 3.41 0.11 -2.76
C ALA A 75 2.06 0.22 -2.04
N CYS A 76 1.88 1.18 -1.12
CA CYS A 76 0.61 1.44 -0.46
C CYS A 76 -0.49 1.85 -1.46
N LEU A 77 -0.16 2.70 -2.43
CA LEU A 77 -1.11 3.11 -3.48
C LEU A 77 -1.49 1.93 -4.38
N CYS A 78 -0.51 1.14 -4.82
CA CYS A 78 -0.76 -0.07 -5.61
C CYS A 78 -1.61 -1.09 -4.83
N HIS A 79 -1.29 -1.34 -3.56
CA HIS A 79 -2.08 -2.22 -2.70
C HIS A 79 -3.54 -1.76 -2.64
N ARG A 80 -3.80 -0.47 -2.39
CA ARG A 80 -5.16 0.08 -2.32
C ARG A 80 -5.91 -0.04 -3.64
N TYR A 81 -5.24 0.16 -4.77
CA TYR A 81 -5.81 -0.04 -6.10
C TYR A 81 -6.24 -1.50 -6.29
N PHE A 82 -5.31 -2.45 -6.11
CA PHE A 82 -5.63 -3.88 -6.29
C PHE A 82 -6.61 -4.42 -5.26
N ALA A 83 -6.58 -3.93 -4.02
CA ALA A 83 -7.57 -4.25 -3.01
C ALA A 83 -8.98 -3.84 -3.51
N THR A 84 -9.13 -2.62 -4.02
CA THR A 84 -10.43 -2.15 -4.56
C THR A 84 -10.92 -3.00 -5.73
N ASP A 85 -10.00 -3.43 -6.59
CA ASP A 85 -10.33 -4.32 -7.69
C ASP A 85 -10.72 -5.73 -7.22
N VAL A 86 -10.04 -6.29 -6.22
CA VAL A 86 -10.37 -7.61 -5.62
C VAL A 86 -11.84 -7.65 -5.20
N MET A 87 -12.32 -6.60 -4.53
CA MET A 87 -13.72 -6.52 -4.11
C MET A 87 -14.69 -6.55 -5.30
N SER A 88 -14.33 -5.85 -6.38
CA SER A 88 -15.13 -5.81 -7.60
C SER A 88 -15.19 -7.19 -8.27
N TRP A 89 -14.06 -7.88 -8.39
CA TRP A 89 -14.00 -9.25 -8.90
C TRP A 89 -14.79 -10.23 -8.03
N PHE A 90 -14.72 -10.09 -6.71
CA PHE A 90 -15.47 -10.92 -5.78
C PHE A 90 -16.99 -10.77 -5.96
N ILE A 91 -17.49 -9.53 -6.07
CA ILE A 91 -18.92 -9.28 -6.33
C ILE A 91 -19.34 -9.83 -7.70
N CYS A 92 -18.51 -9.67 -8.73
CA CYS A 92 -18.78 -10.22 -10.06
C CYS A 92 -18.83 -11.75 -10.06
N LEU A 93 -17.93 -12.41 -9.32
CA LEU A 93 -17.91 -13.85 -9.11
C LEU A 93 -19.21 -14.33 -8.45
N LEU A 94 -19.62 -13.71 -7.34
CA LEU A 94 -20.87 -14.04 -6.63
C LEU A 94 -22.09 -13.89 -7.55
N ARG A 95 -22.14 -12.82 -8.35
CA ARG A 95 -23.21 -12.63 -9.35
C ARG A 95 -23.18 -13.69 -10.44
N ALA A 96 -22.00 -14.10 -10.91
CA ALA A 96 -21.88 -15.13 -11.94
C ALA A 96 -22.32 -16.51 -11.43
N GLN A 97 -21.96 -16.85 -10.18
CA GLN A 97 -22.40 -18.06 -9.49
C GLN A 97 -23.92 -18.10 -9.30
N ASN A 98 -24.53 -17.01 -8.83
CA ASN A 98 -25.98 -16.90 -8.65
C ASN A 98 -26.76 -16.96 -9.97
N ASN A 99 -26.15 -16.54 -11.08
CA ASN A 99 -26.74 -16.67 -12.42
C ASN A 99 -26.57 -18.07 -13.05
N GLY A 100 -25.90 -19.00 -12.37
CA GLY A 100 -25.61 -20.34 -12.89
C GLY A 100 -24.64 -20.36 -14.08
N ASN A 101 -23.91 -19.26 -14.33
CA ASN A 101 -22.99 -19.17 -15.45
C ASN A 101 -21.59 -19.64 -15.03
N ALA A 102 -21.38 -20.96 -15.05
CA ALA A 102 -20.12 -21.59 -14.63
C ALA A 102 -18.90 -21.13 -15.44
N ALA A 103 -19.07 -20.86 -16.75
CA ALA A 103 -17.98 -20.40 -17.60
C ALA A 103 -17.49 -19.00 -17.16
N LYS A 104 -18.42 -18.09 -16.89
CA LYS A 104 -18.08 -16.75 -16.38
C LYS A 104 -17.53 -16.81 -14.96
N ALA A 105 -18.10 -17.63 -14.09
CA ALA A 105 -17.60 -17.77 -12.71
C ALA A 105 -16.12 -18.21 -12.68
N ALA A 106 -15.72 -19.17 -13.52
CA ALA A 106 -14.33 -19.62 -13.60
C ALA A 106 -13.36 -18.55 -14.14
N GLU A 107 -13.83 -17.64 -14.99
CA GLU A 107 -13.04 -16.50 -15.49
C GLU A 107 -12.83 -15.46 -14.39
N GLU A 108 -13.91 -15.08 -13.70
CA GLU A 108 -13.90 -14.10 -12.61
C GLU A 108 -13.06 -14.59 -11.42
N GLU A 109 -13.09 -15.89 -11.12
CA GLU A 109 -12.28 -16.52 -10.07
C GLU A 109 -10.77 -16.40 -10.36
N LYS A 110 -10.35 -16.59 -11.62
CA LYS A 110 -8.95 -16.37 -12.02
C LYS A 110 -8.53 -14.90 -11.87
N GLY A 111 -9.42 -13.98 -12.25
CA GLY A 111 -9.22 -12.55 -12.08
C GLY A 111 -9.03 -12.16 -10.61
N LEU A 112 -9.92 -12.67 -9.75
CA LEU A 112 -9.88 -12.50 -8.30
C LEU A 112 -8.57 -13.02 -7.70
N HIS A 113 -8.17 -14.24 -8.03
CA HIS A 113 -6.95 -14.83 -7.47
C HIS A 113 -5.70 -14.06 -7.90
N ARG A 114 -5.67 -13.55 -9.14
CA ARG A 114 -4.55 -12.76 -9.65
C ARG A 114 -4.44 -11.41 -8.94
N THR A 115 -5.55 -10.70 -8.75
CA THR A 115 -5.56 -9.40 -8.06
C THR A 115 -5.26 -9.55 -6.57
N LEU A 116 -5.74 -10.62 -5.92
CA LEU A 116 -5.37 -10.97 -4.54
C LEU A 116 -3.86 -11.20 -4.39
N LEU A 117 -3.24 -11.91 -5.33
CA LEU A 117 -1.80 -12.15 -5.30
C LEU A 117 -1.01 -10.84 -5.39
N PHE A 118 -1.38 -9.95 -6.31
CA PHE A 118 -0.73 -8.64 -6.43
C PHE A 118 -0.93 -7.80 -5.18
N SER A 119 -2.16 -7.70 -4.67
CA SER A 119 -2.47 -6.99 -3.43
C SER A 119 -1.57 -7.49 -2.29
N ARG A 120 -1.47 -8.81 -2.08
CA ARG A 120 -0.62 -9.41 -1.06
C ARG A 120 0.86 -9.04 -1.23
N ILE A 121 1.39 -9.08 -2.45
CA ILE A 121 2.78 -8.72 -2.73
C ILE A 121 3.04 -7.25 -2.38
N PHE A 122 2.15 -6.34 -2.79
CA PHE A 122 2.30 -4.91 -2.49
C PHE A 122 2.13 -4.59 -1.01
N LEU A 123 1.27 -5.33 -0.29
CA LEU A 123 1.14 -5.20 1.17
C LEU A 123 2.46 -5.55 1.86
N ILE A 124 3.02 -6.73 1.59
CA ILE A 124 4.29 -7.18 2.16
C ILE A 124 5.43 -6.21 1.79
N LEU A 125 5.47 -5.76 0.53
CA LEU A 125 6.47 -4.79 0.08
C LEU A 125 6.35 -3.48 0.86
N SER A 126 5.14 -2.98 1.10
CA SER A 126 4.93 -1.75 1.87
C SER A 126 5.41 -1.88 3.31
N GLU A 127 5.14 -3.00 3.98
CA GLU A 127 5.57 -3.24 5.36
C GLU A 127 7.09 -3.33 5.48
N ILE A 128 7.73 -4.12 4.61
CA ILE A 128 9.19 -4.30 4.62
C ILE A 128 9.89 -2.98 4.28
N SER A 129 9.43 -2.28 3.24
CA SER A 129 10.03 -1.00 2.84
C SER A 129 9.84 0.09 3.88
N PHE A 130 8.67 0.15 4.54
CA PHE A 130 8.45 1.07 5.66
C PHE A 130 9.41 0.77 6.82
N GLY A 131 9.48 -0.49 7.25
CA GLY A 131 10.35 -0.90 8.35
C GLY A 131 11.83 -0.59 8.08
N LEU A 132 12.33 -0.92 6.89
CA LEU A 132 13.69 -0.57 6.48
C LEU A 132 13.90 0.94 6.39
N GLY A 133 12.95 1.69 5.83
CA GLY A 133 13.00 3.15 5.75
C GLY A 133 13.15 3.80 7.12
N VAL A 134 12.40 3.33 8.11
CA VAL A 134 12.49 3.80 9.51
C VAL A 134 13.86 3.46 10.12
N ILE A 135 14.39 2.25 9.92
CA ILE A 135 15.71 1.87 10.43
C ILE A 135 16.80 2.76 9.85
N PHE A 136 16.86 2.91 8.52
CA PHE A 136 17.85 3.76 7.87
C PHE A 136 17.69 5.23 8.25
N PHE A 137 16.46 5.71 8.49
CA PHE A 137 16.23 7.07 8.97
C PHE A 137 16.88 7.32 10.33
N PHE A 138 16.70 6.41 11.28
CA PHE A 138 17.31 6.54 12.61
C PHE A 138 18.83 6.46 12.56
N ILE A 139 19.39 5.57 11.74
CA ILE A 139 20.84 5.49 11.52
C ILE A 139 21.36 6.80 10.93
N ALA A 140 20.68 7.34 9.91
CA ALA A 140 21.07 8.57 9.27
C ALA A 140 20.99 9.78 10.24
N ILE A 141 19.98 9.85 11.11
CA ILE A 141 19.90 10.87 12.16
C ILE A 141 21.05 10.72 13.16
N TYR A 142 21.34 9.49 13.61
CA TYR A 142 22.42 9.23 14.56
C TYR A 142 23.78 9.66 14.00
N ASN A 143 24.04 9.38 12.72
CA ASN A 143 25.28 9.79 12.05
C ASN A 143 25.33 11.29 11.71
N LEU A 144 24.18 11.97 11.71
CA LEU A 144 24.08 13.42 11.46
C LEU A 144 24.31 14.27 12.72
N LEU A 145 24.06 13.69 13.91
CA LEU A 145 24.14 14.30 15.24
C LEU A 145 25.58 14.27 15.79
#